data_AF-A0A0N4XQH1-F1
#
_entry.id   AF-A0A0N4XQH1-F1
#
_cell.length_a   1.000
_cell.length_b   1.000
_cell.length_c   1.000
_cell.angle_alpha   90.00
_cell.angle_beta   90.00
_cell.angle_gamma   90.00
#
_symmetry.space_group_name_H-M   'P 1'
#
loop_
_entity.id
_entity.type
_entity.pdbx_description
1 polymer ?
#
loop_
_entity_poly.entity_id
_entity_poly.type
_entity_poly.pdbx_seq_one_letter_code
_entity_poly.pdbx_strand_id
1 'polypeptide(L)'
;MARTKELLASHVGNVHLQSLIGQEATFTISAKHKSQFSSMFAELEKAQNSLGISSFGMSITTMEEVFLKVGDIAQERFNASHEDTIETPELGEDDPFVASKLHSVPKGKSCK
;
A
#
# COMPACT_ATOMS: atom_id res chain seq x y z
N MET A 1 -21.12 8.79 6.91
CA MET A 1 -19.81 8.86 6.22
C MET A 1 -19.84 9.53 4.84
N ALA A 2 -20.85 9.32 3.98
CA ALA A 2 -20.89 9.95 2.64
C ALA A 2 -20.79 11.49 2.68
N ARG A 3 -21.57 12.15 3.54
CA ARG A 3 -21.54 13.62 3.71
C ARG A 3 -20.19 14.15 4.21
N THR A 4 -19.53 13.42 5.09
CA THR A 4 -18.18 13.76 5.55
C THR A 4 -17.19 13.74 4.40
N LYS A 5 -17.22 12.69 3.57
CA LYS A 5 -16.38 12.59 2.37
C LYS A 5 -16.64 13.74 1.39
N GLU A 6 -17.90 14.13 1.18
CA GLU A 6 -18.27 15.26 0.30
C GLU A 6 -17.72 16.59 0.82
N LEU A 7 -17.80 16.86 2.13
CA LEU A 7 -17.22 18.05 2.75
C LEU A 7 -15.70 18.09 2.61
N LEU A 8 -15.04 16.95 2.82
CA LEU A 8 -13.59 16.87 2.61
C LEU A 8 -13.27 17.12 1.13
N ALA A 9 -14.01 16.49 0.22
CA ALA A 9 -13.77 16.61 -1.22
C ALA A 9 -13.99 18.03 -1.76
N SER A 10 -14.91 18.81 -1.19
CA SER A 10 -15.13 20.20 -1.59
C SER A 10 -13.93 21.11 -1.27
N HIS A 11 -13.12 20.76 -0.28
CA HIS A 11 -11.95 21.53 0.16
C HIS A 11 -10.64 21.07 -0.47
N VAL A 12 -10.44 19.76 -0.60
CA VAL A 12 -9.14 19.19 -0.97
C VAL A 12 -9.20 18.33 -2.23
N GLY A 13 -10.34 18.29 -2.91
CA GLY A 13 -10.52 17.54 -4.15
C GLY A 13 -10.66 16.03 -3.90
N ASN A 14 -9.74 15.23 -4.45
CA ASN A 14 -9.87 13.78 -4.38
C ASN A 14 -9.49 13.25 -2.97
N VAL A 15 -10.49 12.73 -2.26
CA VAL A 15 -10.35 12.14 -0.93
C VAL A 15 -10.65 10.65 -1.02
N HIS A 16 -9.69 9.84 -0.57
CA HIS A 16 -9.81 8.39 -0.59
C HIS A 16 -10.14 7.85 0.80
N LEU A 17 -11.10 6.93 0.89
CA LEU A 17 -11.37 6.19 2.12
C LEU A 17 -10.33 5.07 2.23
N GLN A 18 -9.41 5.20 3.19
CA GLN A 18 -8.35 4.22 3.43
C GLN A 18 -8.86 3.00 4.20
N SER A 19 -9.66 3.24 5.24
CA SER A 19 -10.24 2.18 6.06
C SER A 19 -11.52 2.66 6.74
N LEU A 20 -12.38 1.71 7.07
CA LEU A 20 -13.58 1.92 7.88
C LEU A 20 -13.66 0.77 8.88
N ILE A 21 -13.34 1.04 10.14
CA ILE A 21 -13.25 0.03 11.20
C ILE A 21 -14.20 0.46 12.32
N GLY A 22 -15.28 -0.31 12.50
CA GLY A 22 -16.33 0.03 13.46
C GLY A 22 -16.97 1.40 13.14
N GLN A 23 -16.75 2.38 14.02
CA GLN A 23 -17.24 3.75 13.87
C GLN A 23 -16.17 4.75 13.44
N GLU A 24 -14.96 4.28 13.15
CA GLU A 24 -13.84 5.11 12.73
C GLU A 24 -13.60 4.98 11.22
N ALA A 25 -13.50 6.12 10.53
CA ALA A 25 -13.18 6.19 9.11
C ALA A 25 -11.88 6.97 8.92
N THR A 26 -10.93 6.37 8.22
CA THR A 26 -9.64 6.99 7.90
C THR A 26 -9.66 7.43 6.44
N PHE A 27 -9.36 8.70 6.20
CA PHE A 27 -9.28 9.27 4.86
C PHE A 27 -7.84 9.68 4.54
N THR A 28 -7.38 9.33 3.34
CA THR A 28 -6.09 9.81 2.83
C THR A 28 -6.31 11.05 1.97
N ILE A 29 -5.58 12.12 2.29
CA ILE A 29 -5.63 13.42 1.61
C ILE A 29 -4.23 13.78 1.15
N SER A 30 -4.11 14.34 -0.06
CA SER A 30 -2.83 14.79 -0.59
C SER A 30 -2.28 16.00 0.19
N ALA A 31 -1.00 15.92 0.55
CA ALA A 31 -0.27 17.00 1.23
C ALA A 31 -0.19 18.31 0.41
N LYS A 32 -0.51 18.28 -0.90
CA LYS A 32 -0.55 19.47 -1.76
C LYS A 32 -1.62 20.48 -1.31
N HIS A 33 -2.63 20.01 -0.59
CA HIS A 33 -3.76 20.82 -0.14
C HIS A 33 -3.62 21.32 1.31
N LYS A 34 -2.43 21.24 1.91
CA LYS A 34 -2.16 21.66 3.31
C LYS A 34 -2.67 23.07 3.64
N SER A 35 -2.61 24.01 2.69
CA SER A 35 -3.12 25.38 2.89
C SER A 35 -4.63 25.44 3.14
N GLN A 36 -5.37 24.45 2.66
CA GLN A 36 -6.84 24.35 2.77
C GLN A 36 -7.27 23.55 4.01
N PHE A 37 -6.33 22.91 4.72
CA PHE A 37 -6.67 22.09 5.89
C PHE A 37 -7.28 22.93 7.00
N SER A 38 -6.80 24.15 7.21
CA SER A 38 -7.34 25.07 8.22
C SER A 38 -8.83 25.35 8.01
N SER A 39 -9.23 25.75 6.80
CA SER A 39 -10.64 26.02 6.49
C SER A 39 -11.48 24.74 6.50
N MET A 40 -10.93 23.63 6.00
CA MET A 40 -11.58 22.32 6.02
C MET A 40 -11.91 21.86 7.44
N PHE A 41 -10.95 21.96 8.39
CA PHE A 41 -11.19 21.57 9.78
C PHE A 41 -12.18 22.51 10.47
N ALA A 42 -12.14 23.81 10.19
CA ALA A 42 -13.11 24.77 10.72
C ALA A 42 -14.54 24.47 10.25
N GLU A 43 -14.73 24.07 8.98
CA GLU A 43 -16.02 23.64 8.46
C GLU A 43 -16.46 22.29 9.04
N LEU A 44 -15.53 21.35 9.20
CA LEU A 44 -15.78 20.04 9.79
C LEU A 44 -16.26 20.17 11.25
N GLU A 45 -15.64 21.05 12.03
CA GLU A 45 -16.01 21.33 13.42
C GLU A 45 -17.40 21.98 13.52
N LYS A 46 -17.71 22.94 12.64
CA LYS A 46 -19.06 23.54 12.56
C LYS A 46 -20.14 22.53 12.18
N ALA A 47 -19.83 21.63 11.24
CA ALA A 47 -20.75 20.61 10.75
C ALA A 47 -20.72 19.32 11.59
N GLN A 48 -19.93 19.25 12.66
CA GLN A 48 -19.67 18.01 13.40
C GLN A 48 -20.97 17.34 13.90
N ASN A 49 -21.87 18.13 14.49
CA ASN A 49 -23.15 17.65 14.99
C ASN A 49 -24.10 17.19 13.88
N SER A 50 -24.13 17.88 12.74
CA SER A 50 -25.00 17.53 11.61
C SER A 50 -24.49 16.32 10.81
N LEU A 51 -23.18 16.06 10.88
CA LEU A 51 -22.51 14.89 10.31
C LEU A 51 -22.52 13.67 11.23
N GLY A 52 -22.85 13.85 12.51
CA GLY A 52 -22.86 12.77 13.52
C GLY A 52 -21.46 12.29 13.89
N ILE A 53 -20.46 13.19 13.89
CA ILE A 53 -19.06 12.85 14.20
C ILE A 53 -18.79 13.14 15.68
N SER A 54 -18.43 12.12 16.47
CA SER A 54 -18.10 12.33 17.88
C SER A 54 -16.73 13.02 18.07
N SER A 55 -15.74 12.67 17.25
CA SER A 55 -14.40 13.25 17.27
C SER A 55 -13.71 13.02 15.93
N PHE A 56 -12.70 13.82 15.61
CA PHE A 56 -11.85 13.65 14.43
C PHE A 56 -10.41 14.03 14.74
N GLY A 57 -9.47 13.48 13.96
CA GLY A 57 -8.05 13.75 14.08
C GLY A 57 -7.34 13.63 12.74
N MET A 58 -6.06 14.03 12.72
CA MET A 58 -5.20 13.92 11.55
C MET A 58 -3.84 13.37 11.98
N SER A 59 -3.34 12.40 11.22
CA SER A 59 -1.97 11.90 11.31
C SER A 59 -1.24 12.14 9.99
N ILE A 60 0.10 12.21 10.07
CA ILE A 60 0.95 12.22 8.88
C ILE A 60 1.27 10.76 8.56
N THR A 61 1.11 10.37 7.30
CA THR A 61 1.56 9.06 6.83
C THR A 61 3.08 8.99 6.92
N THR A 62 3.60 7.97 7.60
CA THR A 62 5.05 7.78 7.76
C THR A 62 5.66 7.10 6.54
N MET A 63 6.99 7.21 6.39
CA MET A 63 7.69 6.49 5.34
C MET A 63 7.66 4.98 5.56
N GLU A 64 7.65 4.51 6.81
CA GLU A 64 7.47 3.08 7.08
C GLU A 64 6.13 2.56 6.57
N GLU A 65 5.03 3.29 6.80
CA GLU A 65 3.69 2.88 6.31
C GLU A 65 3.63 2.87 4.78
N VAL A 66 4.21 3.88 4.12
CA VAL A 66 4.29 3.93 2.66
C VAL A 66 5.12 2.78 2.11
N PHE A 67 6.27 2.50 2.72
CA PHE A 67 7.17 1.44 2.26
C PHE A 67 6.49 0.07 2.30
N LEU A 68 5.83 -0.27 3.41
CA LEU A 68 5.09 -1.52 3.56
C LEU A 68 3.99 -1.63 2.50
N LYS A 69 3.19 -0.57 2.33
CA LYS A 69 2.07 -0.58 1.39
C LYS A 69 2.50 -0.68 -0.07
N VAL A 70 3.62 -0.06 -0.44
CA VAL A 70 4.19 -0.19 -1.79
C VAL A 70 4.74 -1.59 -2.01
N GLY A 71 5.35 -2.21 -0.99
CA GLY A 71 5.78 -3.60 -1.02
C GLY A 71 4.62 -4.57 -1.28
N ASP A 72 3.52 -4.43 -0.53
CA ASP A 72 2.33 -5.27 -0.71
C ASP A 72 1.76 -5.14 -2.12
N ILE A 73 1.60 -3.90 -2.63
CA ILE A 73 1.11 -3.65 -3.99
C ILE A 73 2.03 -4.26 -5.03
N ALA A 74 3.36 -4.17 -4.85
CA ALA A 74 4.31 -4.76 -5.77
C ALA A 74 4.17 -6.30 -5.77
N GLN A 75 4.09 -6.92 -4.60
CA GLN A 75 3.90 -8.38 -4.47
C GLN A 75 2.60 -8.84 -5.11
N GLU A 76 1.48 -8.15 -4.89
CA GLU A 76 0.21 -8.43 -5.55
C GLU A 76 0.34 -8.38 -7.08
N ARG A 77 1.09 -7.42 -7.62
CA ARG A 77 1.35 -7.31 -9.06
C ARG A 77 2.19 -8.46 -9.59
N PHE A 78 3.22 -8.89 -8.86
CA PHE A 78 4.02 -10.05 -9.21
C PHE A 78 3.18 -11.33 -9.21
N ASN A 79 2.36 -11.53 -8.18
CA ASN A 79 1.48 -12.69 -8.03
C ASN A 79 0.39 -12.73 -9.12
N ALA A 80 -0.17 -11.58 -9.50
CA ALA A 80 -1.17 -11.49 -10.57
C ALA A 80 -0.62 -11.79 -11.97
N SER A 81 0.71 -11.79 -12.14
CA SER A 81 1.39 -12.13 -13.40
C SER A 81 1.93 -13.55 -13.48
N HIS A 82 1.66 -14.40 -12.48
CA HIS A 82 2.07 -15.81 -12.46
C HIS A 82 0.90 -16.70 -11.98
N GLU A 83 -0.01 -17.05 -12.90
CA GLU A 83 -0.66 -18.36 -12.83
C GLU A 83 0.39 -19.39 -13.27
N ASP A 84 1.32 -19.73 -12.39
CA ASP A 84 2.25 -20.85 -12.61
C ASP A 84 2.68 -21.42 -11.25
N THR A 85 2.04 -22.53 -10.91
CA THR A 85 2.43 -23.61 -9.99
C THR A 85 3.52 -23.30 -8.96
N ILE A 86 3.13 -23.01 -7.70
CA ILE A 86 4.01 -23.26 -6.56
C ILE A 86 3.91 -24.77 -6.25
N GLU A 87 4.72 -25.57 -6.93
CA GLU A 87 5.21 -26.80 -6.29
C GLU A 87 6.08 -26.35 -5.12
N THR A 88 5.65 -26.67 -3.91
CA THR A 88 6.54 -26.71 -2.77
C THR A 88 7.55 -27.81 -3.07
N PRO A 89 8.87 -27.54 -3.16
CA PRO A 89 9.82 -28.63 -3.21
C PRO A 89 9.83 -29.23 -1.81
N GLU A 90 9.11 -30.33 -1.63
CA GLU A 90 9.35 -31.22 -0.51
C GLU A 90 10.81 -31.69 -0.63
N LEU A 91 11.60 -31.38 0.40
CA LEU A 91 12.94 -31.92 0.60
C LEU A 91 12.79 -33.43 0.85
N GLY A 92 12.69 -34.19 -0.25
CA GLY A 92 12.94 -35.61 -0.30
C GLY A 92 14.44 -35.82 -0.46
N GLU A 93 15.09 -36.10 0.65
CA GLU A 93 16.45 -36.61 0.73
C GLU A 93 16.50 -37.97 -0.01
N ASP A 94 17.56 -38.26 -0.76
CA ASP A 94 17.80 -39.49 -1.55
C ASP A 94 17.35 -39.51 -3.04
N ASP A 95 17.84 -38.60 -3.90
CA ASP A 95 17.97 -38.90 -5.34
C ASP A 95 19.44 -38.84 -5.85
N PRO A 96 20.00 -39.94 -6.41
CA PRO A 96 21.40 -40.03 -6.81
C PRO A 96 21.82 -39.18 -8.02
N PHE A 97 20.90 -38.49 -8.70
CA PHE A 97 21.19 -37.86 -10.00
C PHE A 97 21.83 -36.45 -9.92
N VAL A 98 21.95 -35.84 -8.73
CA VAL A 98 22.52 -34.49 -8.56
C VAL A 98 24.07 -34.47 -8.60
N ALA A 99 24.73 -35.60 -8.77
CA ALA A 99 26.20 -35.68 -8.76
C ALA A 99 26.90 -35.39 -10.11
N SER A 100 26.18 -35.13 -11.21
CA SER A 100 26.80 -35.20 -12.56
C SER A 100 26.93 -33.89 -13.36
N LYS A 101 26.71 -32.71 -12.79
CA LYS A 101 26.93 -31.43 -13.52
C LYS A 101 27.92 -30.46 -12.89
N LEU A 102 28.92 -31.00 -12.18
CA LEU A 102 30.18 -30.29 -11.94
C LEU A 102 31.19 -30.75 -12.99
N HIS A 103 31.15 -30.17 -14.20
CA HIS A 103 32.28 -30.01 -15.13
C HIS A 103 31.76 -29.45 -16.47
N SER A 104 31.95 -28.15 -16.67
CA SER A 104 32.36 -27.53 -17.94
C SER A 104 32.33 -26.00 -17.79
N VAL A 105 33.37 -25.43 -17.16
CA VAL A 105 33.69 -24.01 -17.34
C VAL A 105 34.43 -23.89 -18.68
N PRO A 106 33.88 -23.23 -19.72
CA PRO A 106 34.64 -23.02 -20.94
C PRO A 106 35.72 -21.96 -20.73
N LYS A 107 36.97 -22.32 -21.00
CA LYS A 107 38.13 -21.42 -20.98
C LYS A 107 38.11 -20.43 -22.15
N GLY A 108 38.03 -19.14 -21.82
CA GLY A 108 38.89 -18.05 -22.31
C GLY A 108 38.71 -17.52 -23.74
N LYS A 109 38.64 -16.18 -23.88
CA LYS A 109 39.35 -15.39 -24.92
C LYS A 109 39.73 -14.01 -24.37
N SER A 110 41.03 -13.72 -24.39
CA SER A 110 41.64 -12.41 -24.15
C SER A 110 41.39 -11.53 -25.38
N CYS A 111 40.78 -10.36 -25.20
CA CYS A 111 40.77 -9.31 -26.21
C CYS A 111 42.00 -8.41 -25.99
N LYS A 112 42.68 -8.13 -27.10
CA LYS A 112 43.90 -7.32 -27.22
C LYS A 112 43.67 -5.85 -26.88
#